data_AF-A0A9X2M5K5-F1
#
_entry.id   AF-A0A9X2M5K5-F1
#
_cell.length_a   1.000
_cell.length_b   1.000
_cell.length_c   1.000
_cell.angle_alpha   90.00
_cell.angle_beta   90.00
_cell.angle_gamma   90.00
#
_symmetry.space_group_name_H-M   'P 1'
#
loop_
_entity.id
_entity.type
_entity.pdbx_description
1 polymer ?
#
loop_
_entity_poly.entity_id
_entity_poly.type
_entity_poly.pdbx_seq_one_letter_code
_entity_poly.pdbx_strand_id
1 'polypeptide(L)'
;MESLEQAPTAAPEIRRAAVISDCGRYRYLLVRQWADTGPTAVFVLLNPSTADGTSDDHTSGHCIRYARSWGCGALLIVNLYAWRATKPIDLGRSKTR
;
A
#
# COMPACT_ATOMS: atom_id res chain seq x y z
N MET A 1 44.48 -6.23 -5.10
CA MET A 1 43.77 -7.51 -5.28
C MET A 1 43.09 -7.77 -3.95
N GLU A 2 41.80 -7.54 -3.75
CA GLU A 2 40.67 -7.25 -4.63
C GLU A 2 39.95 -5.99 -4.14
N SER A 3 39.55 -5.14 -5.09
CA SER A 3 38.63 -4.04 -4.82
C SER A 3 37.23 -4.64 -4.72
N LEU A 4 36.62 -4.60 -3.53
CA LEU A 4 35.22 -4.95 -3.36
C LEU A 4 34.38 -3.84 -3.99
N GLU A 5 34.08 -4.01 -5.28
CA GLU A 5 33.09 -3.21 -5.97
C GLU A 5 31.72 -3.53 -5.34
N GLN A 6 31.28 -2.70 -4.40
CA GLN A 6 29.91 -2.76 -3.90
C GLN A 6 28.98 -2.43 -5.07
N ALA A 7 28.33 -3.48 -5.59
CA ALA A 7 27.25 -3.36 -6.55
C ALA A 7 26.22 -2.35 -6.04
N PRO A 8 25.58 -1.57 -6.93
CA PRO A 8 24.59 -0.59 -6.52
C PRO A 8 23.51 -1.30 -5.70
N THR A 9 23.38 -0.92 -4.43
CA THR A 9 22.31 -1.40 -3.55
C THR A 9 20.99 -1.05 -4.22
N ALA A 10 20.38 -2.05 -4.86
CA ALA A 10 19.03 -1.92 -5.39
C ALA A 10 18.15 -1.34 -4.28
N ALA A 11 17.29 -0.38 -4.62
CA ALA A 11 16.36 0.19 -3.66
C ALA A 11 15.70 -0.94 -2.86
N PRO A 12 15.58 -0.84 -1.53
CA PRO A 12 15.12 -1.94 -0.70
C PRO A 12 13.80 -2.46 -1.24
N GLU A 13 13.73 -3.78 -1.42
CA GLU A 13 12.55 -4.45 -1.93
C GLU A 13 11.36 -4.11 -1.02
N ILE A 14 10.27 -3.60 -1.62
CA ILE A 14 9.05 -3.34 -0.88
C ILE A 14 8.32 -4.68 -0.69
N ARG A 15 8.23 -5.14 0.55
CA ARG A 15 7.34 -6.24 0.95
C ARG A 15 5.90 -5.75 0.90
N ARG A 16 5.05 -6.51 0.23
CA ARG A 16 3.65 -6.15 -0.08
C ARG A 16 2.70 -7.19 0.49
N ALA A 17 1.60 -6.71 1.06
CA ALA A 17 0.46 -7.55 1.42
C ALA A 17 -0.84 -6.76 1.29
N ALA A 18 -1.95 -7.47 1.14
CA ALA A 18 -3.29 -6.91 1.20
C ALA A 18 -4.24 -7.92 1.81
N VAL A 19 -5.21 -7.44 2.59
CA VAL A 19 -6.33 -8.26 3.06
C VAL A 19 -7.51 -7.98 2.14
N ILE A 20 -7.82 -8.94 1.27
CA ILE A 20 -8.87 -8.85 0.26
C ILE A 20 -9.87 -9.98 0.51
N SER A 21 -11.17 -9.69 0.39
CA SER A 21 -12.22 -10.72 0.48
C SER A 21 -12.05 -11.81 -0.57
N ASP A 22 -12.52 -13.02 -0.32
CA ASP A 22 -12.48 -14.14 -1.28
C ASP A 22 -13.06 -13.79 -2.66
N CYS A 23 -14.08 -12.93 -2.72
CA CYS A 23 -14.67 -12.49 -3.97
C CYS A 23 -13.87 -11.40 -4.71
N GLY A 24 -12.71 -10.99 -4.20
CA GLY A 24 -11.83 -9.97 -4.78
C GLY A 24 -12.33 -8.52 -4.73
N ARG A 25 -13.60 -8.29 -4.35
CA ARG A 25 -14.27 -6.98 -4.45
C ARG A 25 -14.04 -6.04 -3.27
N TYR A 26 -13.66 -6.57 -2.11
CA TYR A 26 -13.44 -5.77 -0.91
C TYR A 26 -11.99 -5.85 -0.47
N ARG A 27 -11.37 -4.71 -0.13
CA ARG A 27 -10.02 -4.61 0.44
C ARG A 27 -10.10 -3.92 1.81
N TYR A 28 -9.67 -4.64 2.85
CA TYR A 28 -9.71 -4.18 4.23
C TYR A 28 -8.41 -3.53 4.68
N LEU A 29 -7.28 -3.96 4.10
CA LEU A 29 -5.95 -3.48 4.44
C LEU A 29 -5.03 -3.55 3.22
N LEU A 30 -4.17 -2.55 3.07
CA LEU A 30 -3.00 -2.58 2.19
C LEU A 30 -1.75 -2.31 3.04
N VAL A 31 -0.70 -3.12 2.85
CA VAL A 31 0.57 -3.02 3.58
C VAL A 31 1.72 -2.82 2.59
N ARG A 32 2.62 -1.88 2.90
CA ARG A 32 3.92 -1.75 2.24
C ARG A 32 5.00 -1.56 3.30
N GLN A 33 6.06 -2.35 3.22
CA GLN A 33 7.17 -2.28 4.16
C GLN A 33 8.49 -2.36 3.40
N TRP A 34 9.41 -1.45 3.70
CA TRP A 34 10.74 -1.38 3.06
C TRP A 34 11.89 -1.33 4.07
N ALA A 35 11.58 -1.36 5.37
CA ALA A 35 12.55 -1.51 6.44
C ALA A 35 12.02 -2.49 7.51
N ASP A 36 12.92 -3.22 8.15
CA ASP A 36 12.58 -4.14 9.25
C ASP A 36 12.23 -3.39 10.55
N THR A 37 12.69 -2.14 10.67
CA THR A 37 12.51 -1.27 11.84
C THR A 37 12.05 0.13 11.44
N GLY A 38 11.50 0.87 12.39
CA GLY A 38 11.09 2.27 12.22
C GLY A 38 9.57 2.47 12.30
N PRO A 39 9.10 3.72 12.28
CA PRO A 39 7.69 4.02 12.43
C PRO A 39 6.89 3.58 11.20
N THR A 40 5.60 3.30 11.42
CA THR A 40 4.64 2.95 10.37
C THR A 40 3.65 4.09 10.18
N ALA A 41 3.53 4.61 8.97
CA ALA A 41 2.51 5.60 8.63
C ALA A 41 1.15 4.91 8.40
N VAL A 42 0.08 5.43 8.99
CA VAL A 42 -1.29 4.93 8.72
C VAL A 42 -2.05 5.99 7.92
N PHE A 43 -2.52 5.61 6.74
CA PHE A 43 -3.39 6.43 5.91
C PHE A 43 -4.82 5.91 6.01
N VAL A 44 -5.75 6.78 6.40
CA VAL A 44 -7.19 6.51 6.42
C VAL A 44 -7.81 7.24 5.23
N LEU A 45 -8.23 6.47 4.22
CA LEU A 45 -8.77 7.01 2.97
C LEU A 45 -10.27 6.67 2.81
N LEU A 46 -10.90 7.17 1.76
CA LEU A 46 -12.33 6.97 1.55
C LEU A 46 -12.65 5.53 1.11
N ASN A 47 -12.09 5.10 -0.03
CA ASN A 47 -12.37 3.80 -0.63
C ASN A 47 -11.11 3.22 -1.31
N PRO A 48 -10.93 1.88 -1.27
CA PRO A 48 -9.84 1.21 -1.95
C PRO A 48 -9.90 1.43 -3.44
N SER A 49 -8.78 1.80 -4.05
CA SER A 49 -8.60 1.77 -5.50
C SER A 49 -8.12 0.37 -5.93
N THR A 50 -7.19 0.28 -6.88
CA THR A 50 -6.82 -0.97 -7.56
C THR A 50 -5.70 -1.75 -6.86
N ALA A 51 -4.86 -1.12 -6.03
CA ALA A 51 -3.69 -1.75 -5.41
C ALA A 51 -4.03 -3.01 -4.58
N ASP A 52 -3.13 -3.99 -4.62
CA ASP A 52 -3.27 -5.28 -3.97
C ASP A 52 -1.96 -5.77 -3.35
N GLY A 53 -1.88 -7.07 -3.06
CA GLY A 53 -0.69 -7.70 -2.46
C GLY A 53 0.52 -7.75 -3.39
N THR A 54 0.37 -7.41 -4.67
CA THR A 54 1.42 -7.54 -5.69
C THR A 54 1.74 -6.21 -6.37
N SER A 55 0.75 -5.32 -6.51
CA SER A 55 0.84 -4.12 -7.32
C SER A 55 0.39 -2.85 -6.58
N ASP A 56 0.97 -1.74 -7.00
CA ASP A 56 0.67 -0.39 -6.52
C ASP A 56 -0.21 0.38 -7.51
N ASP A 57 -0.97 1.33 -7.00
CA ASP A 57 -1.75 2.28 -7.81
C ASP A 57 -1.29 3.71 -7.54
N HIS A 58 -1.86 4.69 -8.26
CA HIS A 58 -1.48 6.09 -8.11
C HIS A 58 -1.64 6.57 -6.64
N THR A 59 -2.70 6.15 -5.96
CA THR A 59 -2.96 6.53 -4.56
C THR A 59 -1.91 5.92 -3.63
N SER A 60 -1.62 4.62 -3.74
CA SER A 60 -0.60 3.99 -2.89
C SER A 60 0.80 4.53 -3.17
N GLY A 61 1.11 4.89 -4.42
CA GLY A 61 2.36 5.56 -4.80
C GLY A 61 2.57 6.89 -4.06
N HIS A 62 1.53 7.73 -3.97
CA HIS A 62 1.59 8.98 -3.18
C HIS A 62 1.79 8.71 -1.68
N CYS A 63 1.05 7.76 -1.11
CA CYS A 63 1.21 7.37 0.29
C CYS A 63 2.63 6.86 0.60
N ILE A 64 3.23 6.05 -0.29
CA ILE A 64 4.63 5.60 -0.17
C ILE A 64 5.58 6.79 -0.16
N ARG A 65 5.40 7.74 -1.08
CA ARG A 65 6.24 8.94 -1.16
C ARG A 65 6.17 9.76 0.13
N TYR A 66 4.97 10.00 0.65
CA TYR A 66 4.79 10.75 1.90
C TYR A 66 5.41 10.02 3.10
N ALA A 67 5.09 8.73 3.28
CA ALA A 67 5.63 7.93 4.38
C ALA A 67 7.17 7.89 4.37
N ARG A 68 7.79 7.73 3.19
CA ARG A 68 9.25 7.81 3.05
C ARG A 68 9.79 9.19 3.42
N SER A 69 9.13 10.27 2.98
CA SER A 69 9.56 11.64 3.33
C SER A 69 9.45 11.95 4.83
N TRP A 70 8.58 11.24 5.55
CA TRP A 70 8.44 11.34 7.01
C TRP A 70 9.39 10.40 7.78
N GLY A 71 10.25 9.66 7.11
CA GLY A 71 11.19 8.73 7.74
C GLY A 71 10.55 7.42 8.22
N CYS A 72 9.38 7.04 7.70
CA CYS A 72 8.75 5.77 8.04
C CYS A 72 9.41 4.58 7.33
N GLY A 73 9.39 3.41 7.99
CA GLY A 73 9.84 2.13 7.44
C GLY A 73 8.74 1.33 6.74
N ALA A 74 7.48 1.68 7.01
CA ALA A 74 6.31 1.02 6.46
C ALA A 74 5.12 1.99 6.37
N LEU A 75 4.09 1.55 5.65
CA LEU A 75 2.75 2.13 5.73
C LEU A 75 1.66 1.07 5.74
N LEU A 76 0.53 1.46 6.34
CA LEU A 76 -0.76 0.80 6.25
C LEU A 76 -1.75 1.75 5.60
N ILE A 77 -2.56 1.24 4.67
CA ILE A 77 -3.72 1.97 4.15
C ILE A 77 -4.99 1.22 4.54
N VAL A 78 -5.85 1.92 5.27
CA VAL A 78 -7.21 1.50 5.60
C VAL A 78 -8.21 2.47 4.97
N ASN A 79 -9.45 2.05 4.83
CA ASN A 79 -10.48 2.83 4.14
C ASN A 79 -11.80 2.81 4.90
N LEU A 80 -12.56 3.90 4.83
CA LEU A 80 -13.90 3.98 5.44
C LEU A 80 -14.86 2.98 4.81
N TYR A 81 -14.76 2.76 3.50
CA TYR A 81 -15.47 1.73 2.77
C TYR A 81 -14.51 0.64 2.33
N ALA A 82 -14.92 -0.63 2.35
CA ALA A 82 -14.07 -1.71 1.88
C ALA A 82 -14.20 -2.00 0.37
N TRP A 83 -15.24 -1.48 -0.29
CA TRP A 83 -15.49 -1.73 -1.72
C TRP A 83 -14.40 -1.13 -2.61
N ARG A 84 -13.78 -1.96 -3.45
CA ARG A 84 -12.76 -1.52 -4.41
C ARG A 84 -13.39 -0.76 -5.57
N ALA A 85 -13.14 0.54 -5.61
CA ALA A 85 -13.56 1.45 -6.67
C ALA A 85 -12.54 2.58 -6.85
N THR A 86 -12.29 3.00 -8.08
CA THR A 86 -11.43 4.18 -8.33
C THR A 86 -12.19 5.49 -8.10
N LYS A 87 -13.51 5.49 -8.30
CA LYS A 87 -14.36 6.69 -8.19
C LYS A 87 -15.36 6.52 -7.03
N PRO A 88 -15.50 7.52 -6.14
CA PRO A 88 -16.45 7.45 -5.02
C PRO A 88 -17.91 7.24 -5.44
N ILE A 89 -18.30 7.71 -6.64
CA ILE A 89 -19.65 7.54 -7.18
C ILE A 89 -20.06 6.07 -7.30
N ASP A 90 -19.10 5.15 -7.42
CA ASP A 90 -19.37 3.71 -7.51
C ASP A 90 -19.66 3.07 -6.14
N LEU A 91 -19.48 3.79 -5.03
CA LEU A 91 -19.78 3.26 -3.69
C LEU A 91 -21.27 2.98 -3.48
N GLY A 92 -22.17 3.76 -4.11
CA GLY A 92 -23.61 3.52 -4.06
C GLY A 92 -24.05 2.21 -4.73
N ARG A 93 -23.15 1.55 -5.47
CA ARG A 93 -23.38 0.23 -6.07
C ARG A 93 -22.94 -0.91 -5.17
N SER A 94 -22.24 -0.60 -4.07
CA SER A 94 -21.86 -1.61 -3.10
C SER A 94 -23.12 -2.05 -2.36
N LYS A 95 -23.46 -3.33 -2.47
CA LYS A 95 -24.44 -3.93 -1.56
C LYS A 95 -23.74 -3.96 -0.20
N THR A 96 -24.13 -3.07 0.70
CA THR A 96 -23.82 -3.20 2.12
C THR A 96 -24.30 -4.59 2.54
N ARG A 97 -23.40 -5.41 3.05
CA ARG A 97 -23.76 -6.69 3.67
C ARG A 97 -24.48 -6.43 4.98
#